data_AF-D0V665-F1
#
_entry.id   AF-D0V665-F1
#
_cell.length_a   1.000
_cell.length_b   1.000
_cell.length_c   1.000
_cell.angle_alpha   90.00
_cell.angle_beta   90.00
_cell.angle_gamma   90.00
#
_symmetry.space_group_name_H-M   'P 1'
#
loop_
_entity.id
_entity.type
_entity.pdbx_description
1 polymer ?
#
loop_
_entity_poly.entity_id
_entity_poly.type
_entity_poly.pdbx_seq_one_letter_code
_entity_poly.pdbx_strand_id
1 'polypeptide(L)'
;GTKDPTTIKQFGLEALDFFKPHQIKLLIVACNTASALALEEMQKHSKIPIVGVIEPSILAIKQQVKDKNAPILVLGTKATIQSNAYDNALKRQGYLNVSHLATSLFVPLIEENILEGELLETCMRYYFTPLKILPEVIILGCTHFPLIAQKIEGYFMEHFALSTPPL
;
A
#
# COMPACT_ATOMS: atom_id res chain seq x y z
N GLY A 1 8.41 4.78 5.94
CA GLY A 1 7.26 4.02 6.48
C GLY A 1 7.13 4.03 8.01
N THR A 2 8.20 4.28 8.78
CA THR A 2 8.19 4.22 10.26
C THR A 2 8.30 5.57 10.96
N LYS A 3 8.58 6.64 10.21
CA LYS A 3 8.70 8.01 10.71
C LYS A 3 7.31 8.57 11.04
N ASP A 4 7.27 9.57 11.90
CA ASP A 4 6.03 10.27 12.24
C ASP A 4 5.49 11.10 11.04
N PRO A 5 4.19 11.42 11.03
CA PRO A 5 3.57 12.18 9.96
C PRO A 5 4.21 13.55 9.67
N THR A 6 4.66 14.27 10.70
CA THR A 6 5.23 15.61 10.56
C THR A 6 6.56 15.53 9.82
N THR A 7 7.43 14.60 10.21
CA THR A 7 8.69 14.35 9.51
C THR A 7 8.47 13.94 8.04
N ILE A 8 7.46 13.10 7.77
CA ILE A 8 7.15 12.67 6.40
C ILE A 8 6.68 13.86 5.54
N LYS A 9 5.84 14.74 6.09
CA LYS A 9 5.41 15.98 5.40
C LYS A 9 6.59 16.89 5.10
N GLN A 10 7.46 17.10 6.09
CA GLN A 10 8.65 17.93 5.95
C GLN A 10 9.55 17.43 4.81
N PHE A 11 9.84 16.12 4.77
CA PHE A 11 10.61 15.54 3.67
C PHE A 11 9.92 15.65 2.31
N GLY A 12 8.59 15.63 2.26
CA GLY A 12 7.83 15.89 1.03
C GLY A 12 8.04 17.32 0.52
N LEU A 13 8.05 18.31 1.42
CA LEU A 13 8.30 19.71 1.06
C LEU A 13 9.76 19.95 0.64
N GLU A 14 10.72 19.33 1.32
CA GLU A 14 12.14 19.38 0.93
C GLU A 14 12.38 18.76 -0.45
N ALA A 15 11.72 17.63 -0.74
CA ALA A 15 11.76 17.03 -2.07
C ALA A 15 11.15 17.96 -3.14
N LEU A 16 10.04 18.65 -2.83
CA LEU A 16 9.46 19.64 -3.72
C LEU A 16 10.44 20.80 -4.00
N ASP A 17 11.13 21.28 -2.96
CA ASP A 17 12.13 22.35 -3.07
C ASP A 17 13.31 21.95 -3.95
N PHE A 18 13.79 20.71 -3.80
CA PHE A 18 14.84 20.15 -4.64
C PHE A 18 14.50 20.24 -6.14
N PHE A 19 13.24 20.01 -6.53
CA PHE A 19 12.83 20.04 -7.93
C PHE A 19 12.57 21.43 -8.51
N LYS A 20 12.49 22.50 -7.69
CA LYS A 20 12.19 23.87 -8.16
C LYS A 20 13.09 24.36 -9.31
N PRO A 21 14.42 24.14 -9.30
CA PRO A 21 15.31 24.62 -10.38
C PRO A 21 15.16 23.84 -11.69
N HIS A 22 14.57 22.63 -11.66
CA HIS A 22 14.56 21.70 -12.78
C HIS A 22 13.43 21.93 -13.79
N GLN A 23 12.57 22.94 -13.60
CA GLN A 23 11.47 23.31 -14.50
C GLN A 23 10.57 22.13 -14.90
N ILE A 24 10.31 21.22 -13.96
CA ILE A 24 9.43 20.07 -14.19
C ILE A 24 7.97 20.52 -14.40
N LYS A 25 7.24 19.80 -15.25
CA LYS A 25 5.82 20.12 -15.58
C LYS A 25 4.81 19.32 -14.75
N LEU A 26 5.25 18.25 -14.09
CA LEU A 26 4.46 17.33 -13.28
C LEU A 26 5.39 16.66 -12.27
N LEU A 27 4.92 16.49 -11.03
CA LEU A 27 5.61 15.68 -10.02
C LEU A 27 4.75 14.48 -9.62
N ILE A 28 5.34 13.28 -9.60
CA ILE A 28 4.69 12.04 -9.18
C ILE A 28 5.28 11.58 -7.86
N VAL A 29 4.45 11.49 -6.82
CA VAL A 29 4.83 10.95 -5.52
C VAL A 29 4.71 9.42 -5.55
N ALA A 30 5.76 8.74 -6.01
CA ALA A 30 5.76 7.29 -6.15
C ALA A 30 5.64 6.54 -4.81
N CYS A 31 6.15 7.12 -3.72
CA CYS A 31 6.09 6.52 -2.40
C CYS A 31 4.65 6.54 -1.85
N ASN A 32 4.11 5.38 -1.52
CA ASN A 32 2.78 5.25 -0.91
C ASN A 32 2.68 5.98 0.43
N THR A 33 3.72 5.92 1.27
CA THR A 33 3.74 6.64 2.56
C THR A 33 3.70 8.16 2.35
N ALA A 34 4.49 8.68 1.40
CA ALA A 34 4.47 10.11 1.10
C ALA A 34 3.14 10.52 0.43
N SER A 35 2.61 9.71 -0.47
CA SER A 35 1.28 9.92 -1.06
C SER A 35 0.19 9.97 0.00
N ALA A 36 0.29 9.14 1.04
CA ALA A 36 -0.69 9.05 2.11
C ALA A 36 -0.68 10.23 3.09
N LEU A 37 0.48 10.89 3.27
CA LEU A 37 0.70 11.82 4.38
C LEU A 37 1.19 13.21 3.97
N ALA A 38 1.94 13.32 2.87
CA ALA A 38 2.57 14.56 2.42
C ALA A 38 1.91 15.16 1.16
N LEU A 39 1.20 14.36 0.36
CA LEU A 39 0.68 14.79 -0.94
C LEU A 39 -0.15 16.08 -0.87
N GLU A 40 -1.11 16.15 0.06
CA GLU A 40 -1.97 17.34 0.21
C GLU A 40 -1.14 18.60 0.54
N GLU A 41 -0.14 18.46 1.41
CA GLU A 41 0.74 19.56 1.81
C GLU A 41 1.62 20.02 0.66
N MET A 42 2.19 19.07 -0.09
CA MET A 42 2.98 19.34 -1.30
C MET A 42 2.13 20.05 -2.36
N GLN A 43 0.88 19.63 -2.56
CA GLN A 43 -0.05 20.27 -3.50
C GLN A 43 -0.36 21.72 -3.11
N LYS A 44 -0.55 22.02 -1.81
CA LYS A 44 -0.77 23.39 -1.32
C LYS A 44 0.43 24.32 -1.60
N HIS A 45 1.64 23.76 -1.61
CA HIS A 45 2.89 24.51 -1.78
C HIS A 45 3.45 24.52 -3.21
N SER A 46 2.72 23.96 -4.17
CA SER A 46 3.18 23.80 -5.55
C SER A 46 2.27 24.53 -6.55
N LYS A 47 2.88 25.10 -7.59
CA LYS A 47 2.17 25.63 -8.77
C LYS A 47 2.01 24.59 -9.88
N ILE A 48 2.80 23.51 -9.85
CA ILE A 48 2.70 22.42 -10.81
C ILE A 48 1.80 21.32 -10.27
N PRO A 49 1.12 20.55 -11.14
CA PRO A 49 0.36 19.39 -10.72
C PRO A 49 1.26 18.39 -9.97
N ILE A 50 0.75 17.88 -8.85
CA ILE A 50 1.36 16.80 -8.09
C ILE A 50 0.36 15.69 -7.93
N VAL A 51 0.72 14.47 -8.32
CA VAL A 51 -0.13 13.29 -8.22
C VAL A 51 0.53 12.22 -7.35
N GLY A 52 -0.26 11.52 -6.56
CA GLY A 52 0.18 10.37 -5.77
C GLY A 52 -0.28 9.04 -6.36
N VAL A 53 0.13 7.95 -5.71
CA VAL A 53 -0.14 6.57 -6.18
C VAL A 53 -1.40 5.93 -5.60
N ILE A 54 -2.00 6.53 -4.57
CA ILE A 54 -3.21 5.97 -3.93
C ILE A 54 -4.42 6.09 -4.85
N GLU A 55 -4.72 7.29 -5.36
CA GLU A 55 -5.91 7.50 -6.20
C GLU A 55 -5.93 6.61 -7.46
N PRO A 56 -4.82 6.44 -8.23
CA PRO A 56 -4.76 5.47 -9.32
C PRO A 56 -5.06 4.03 -8.88
N SER A 57 -4.61 3.63 -7.70
CA SER A 57 -4.88 2.29 -7.14
C SER A 57 -6.38 2.11 -6.88
N ILE A 58 -7.03 3.13 -6.32
CA ILE A 58 -8.49 3.11 -6.07
C ILE A 58 -9.28 3.10 -7.38
N LEU A 59 -8.82 3.83 -8.41
CA LEU A 59 -9.43 3.80 -9.73
C LEU A 59 -9.35 2.41 -10.37
N ALA A 60 -8.21 1.73 -10.26
CA ALA A 60 -8.05 0.36 -10.74
C ALA A 60 -9.01 -0.60 -10.04
N ILE A 61 -9.13 -0.51 -8.70
CA ILE A 61 -10.09 -1.30 -7.92
C ILE A 61 -11.52 -1.06 -8.40
N LYS A 62 -11.93 0.20 -8.59
CA LYS A 62 -13.27 0.55 -9.09
C LYS A 62 -13.57 -0.05 -10.47
N GLN A 63 -12.55 -0.15 -11.33
CA GLN A 63 -12.70 -0.69 -12.66
C GLN A 63 -12.80 -2.21 -12.66
N GLN A 64 -12.01 -2.89 -11.82
CA GLN A 64 -11.88 -4.36 -11.81
C GLN A 64 -12.88 -5.05 -10.87
N VAL A 65 -13.15 -4.46 -9.70
CA VAL A 65 -13.91 -5.08 -8.62
C VAL A 65 -15.32 -4.50 -8.59
N LYS A 66 -16.28 -5.17 -9.23
CA LYS A 66 -17.66 -4.68 -9.31
C LYS A 66 -18.45 -4.90 -8.03
N ASP A 67 -18.20 -6.01 -7.34
CA ASP A 67 -18.81 -6.29 -6.05
C ASP A 67 -18.23 -5.37 -4.97
N LYS A 68 -19.10 -4.59 -4.32
CA LYS A 68 -18.72 -3.66 -3.25
C LYS A 68 -18.47 -4.35 -1.91
N ASN A 69 -18.89 -5.61 -1.78
CA ASN A 69 -18.67 -6.44 -0.60
C ASN A 69 -17.47 -7.38 -0.72
N ALA A 70 -16.79 -7.39 -1.88
CA ALA A 70 -15.58 -8.19 -2.08
C ALA A 70 -14.56 -7.91 -0.97
N PRO A 71 -13.98 -8.95 -0.32
CA PRO A 71 -13.00 -8.77 0.75
C PRO A 71 -11.68 -8.23 0.19
N ILE A 72 -11.37 -6.98 0.51
CA ILE A 72 -10.14 -6.30 0.09
C ILE A 72 -9.14 -6.27 1.25
N LEU A 73 -7.90 -6.66 0.99
CA LEU A 73 -6.79 -6.50 1.94
C LEU A 73 -5.82 -5.44 1.45
N VAL A 74 -5.59 -4.40 2.26
CA VAL A 74 -4.57 -3.38 2.00
C VAL A 74 -3.32 -3.69 2.80
N LEU A 75 -2.21 -3.89 2.11
CA LEU A 75 -0.89 -4.03 2.70
C LEU A 75 -0.14 -2.71 2.59
N GLY A 76 0.55 -2.29 3.64
CA GLY A 76 1.37 -1.09 3.58
C GLY A 76 2.32 -0.96 4.75
N THR A 77 3.17 0.07 4.70
CA THR A 77 3.96 0.43 5.89
C THR A 77 3.05 0.91 7.03
N LYS A 78 3.56 0.91 8.26
CA LYS A 78 2.84 1.39 9.45
C LYS A 78 2.26 2.80 9.23
N ALA A 79 3.06 3.74 8.75
CA ALA A 79 2.60 5.11 8.50
C ALA A 79 1.53 5.19 7.39
N THR A 80 1.61 4.34 6.35
CA THR A 80 0.60 4.29 5.28
C THR A 80 -0.73 3.77 5.80
N ILE A 81 -0.73 2.72 6.60
CA ILE A 81 -1.97 2.13 7.14
C ILE A 81 -2.59 3.04 8.19
N GLN A 82 -1.79 3.60 9.10
CA GLN A 82 -2.26 4.48 10.16
C GLN A 82 -2.82 5.83 9.65
N SER A 83 -2.47 6.26 8.44
CA SER A 83 -3.04 7.48 7.86
C SER A 83 -4.51 7.33 7.44
N ASN A 84 -5.01 6.10 7.36
CA ASN A 84 -6.33 5.77 6.81
C ASN A 84 -6.56 6.26 5.36
N ALA A 85 -5.51 6.61 4.61
CA ALA A 85 -5.67 7.19 3.27
C ALA A 85 -6.37 6.21 2.30
N TYR A 86 -5.95 4.94 2.30
CA TYR A 86 -6.60 3.88 1.52
C TYR A 86 -8.02 3.59 2.01
N ASP A 87 -8.21 3.44 3.33
CA ASP A 87 -9.53 3.18 3.94
C ASP A 87 -10.56 4.25 3.57
N ASN A 88 -10.20 5.52 3.76
CA ASN A 88 -11.05 6.65 3.40
C ASN A 88 -11.36 6.68 1.90
N ALA A 89 -10.38 6.38 1.04
CA ALA A 89 -10.58 6.40 -0.40
C ALA A 89 -11.46 5.23 -0.90
N LEU A 90 -11.28 4.03 -0.35
CA LEU A 90 -12.10 2.85 -0.65
C LEU A 90 -13.54 3.05 -0.16
N LYS A 91 -13.74 3.55 1.06
CA LYS A 91 -15.06 3.86 1.63
C LYS A 91 -15.82 4.88 0.77
N ARG A 92 -15.15 5.92 0.26
CA ARG A 92 -15.77 6.88 -0.67
C ARG A 92 -16.26 6.23 -1.97
N GLN A 93 -15.68 5.10 -2.38
CA GLN A 93 -16.13 4.33 -3.55
C GLN A 93 -17.11 3.20 -3.20
N GLY A 94 -17.54 3.10 -1.94
CA GLY A 94 -18.52 2.13 -1.45
C GLY A 94 -17.95 0.77 -1.03
N TYR A 95 -16.62 0.59 -0.98
CA TYR A 95 -16.02 -0.65 -0.48
C TYR A 95 -15.92 -0.59 1.04
N LEU A 96 -16.65 -1.48 1.73
CA LEU A 96 -16.72 -1.51 3.19
C LEU A 96 -16.06 -2.75 3.81
N ASN A 97 -15.92 -3.83 3.04
CA ASN A 97 -15.26 -5.05 3.48
C ASN A 97 -13.74 -4.96 3.26
N VAL A 98 -13.09 -4.06 3.99
CA VAL A 98 -11.66 -3.77 3.83
C VAL A 98 -10.90 -4.08 5.11
N SER A 99 -9.91 -4.95 5.00
CA SER A 99 -8.91 -5.21 6.05
C SER A 99 -7.61 -4.49 5.73
N HIS A 100 -6.87 -4.08 6.77
CA HIS A 100 -5.64 -3.31 6.64
C HIS A 100 -4.54 -3.95 7.48
N LEU A 101 -3.37 -4.23 6.88
CA LEU A 101 -2.22 -4.79 7.59
C LEU A 101 -0.96 -3.94 7.36
N ALA A 102 -0.36 -3.53 8.48
CA ALA A 102 0.92 -2.83 8.51
C ALA A 102 2.08 -3.83 8.39
N THR A 103 2.49 -4.16 7.17
CA THR A 103 3.50 -5.17 6.84
C THR A 103 4.90 -4.59 6.65
N SER A 104 5.34 -3.76 7.60
CA SER A 104 6.58 -2.97 7.44
C SER A 104 7.85 -3.82 7.35
N LEU A 105 7.86 -5.04 7.88
CA LEU A 105 9.01 -5.95 7.81
C LEU A 105 9.29 -6.46 6.40
N PHE A 106 8.33 -6.42 5.47
CA PHE A 106 8.61 -6.75 4.07
C PHE A 106 9.60 -5.78 3.43
N VAL A 107 9.63 -4.51 3.85
CA VAL A 107 10.55 -3.51 3.27
C VAL A 107 12.02 -3.89 3.48
N PRO A 108 12.53 -4.06 4.72
CA PRO A 108 13.92 -4.43 4.91
C PRO A 108 14.27 -5.81 4.35
N LEU A 109 13.35 -6.78 4.36
CA LEU A 109 13.59 -8.07 3.70
C LEU A 109 13.83 -7.90 2.20
N ILE A 110 13.00 -7.09 1.53
CA ILE A 110 13.13 -6.83 0.10
C ILE A 110 14.40 -6.01 -0.21
N GLU A 111 14.76 -5.03 0.63
CA GLU A 111 15.98 -4.23 0.48
C GLU A 111 17.25 -5.10 0.65
N GLU A 112 17.21 -6.14 1.47
CA GLU A 112 18.26 -7.16 1.59
C GLU A 112 18.17 -8.29 0.54
N ASN A 113 17.32 -8.11 -0.49
CA ASN A 113 17.10 -9.08 -1.57
C ASN A 113 16.60 -10.46 -1.09
N ILE A 114 15.94 -10.51 0.05
CA ILE A 114 15.29 -11.70 0.61
C ILE A 114 13.87 -11.79 0.05
N LEU A 115 13.78 -12.32 -1.17
CA LEU A 115 12.53 -12.39 -1.95
C LEU A 115 11.84 -13.76 -1.88
N GLU A 116 12.46 -14.73 -1.22
CA GLU A 116 11.92 -16.09 -1.03
C GLU A 116 12.57 -16.82 0.16
N GLY A 117 12.06 -18.02 0.45
CA GLY A 117 12.57 -18.88 1.50
C GLY A 117 11.99 -18.60 2.88
N GLU A 118 12.51 -19.34 3.87
CA GLU A 118 11.93 -19.47 5.21
C GLU A 118 11.72 -18.13 5.94
N LEU A 119 12.64 -17.16 5.76
CA LEU A 119 12.56 -15.88 6.44
C LEU A 119 11.36 -15.05 5.92
N LEU A 120 11.17 -15.01 4.61
CA LEU A 120 10.03 -14.32 4.01
C LEU A 120 8.71 -15.03 4.35
N GLU A 121 8.69 -16.35 4.23
CA GLU A 121 7.50 -17.17 4.55
C GLU A 121 7.07 -17.02 6.02
N THR A 122 8.04 -16.99 6.94
CA THR A 122 7.77 -16.75 8.36
C THR A 122 7.24 -15.35 8.61
N CYS A 123 7.75 -14.35 7.89
CA CYS A 123 7.23 -12.99 7.94
C CYS A 123 5.78 -12.91 7.41
N MET A 124 5.48 -13.59 6.30
CA MET A 124 4.12 -13.70 5.76
C MET A 124 3.19 -14.37 6.76
N ARG A 125 3.61 -15.50 7.34
CA ARG A 125 2.85 -16.22 8.36
C ARG A 125 2.55 -15.34 9.57
N TYR A 126 3.55 -14.62 10.07
CA TYR A 126 3.37 -13.65 11.17
C TYR A 126 2.27 -12.63 10.85
N TYR A 127 2.27 -12.06 9.65
CA TYR A 127 1.27 -11.04 9.26
C TYR A 127 -0.10 -11.58 8.91
N PHE A 128 -0.18 -12.75 8.27
CA PHE A 128 -1.41 -13.23 7.64
C PHE A 128 -2.17 -14.26 8.50
N THR A 129 -1.53 -14.91 9.47
CA THR A 129 -2.21 -15.85 10.41
C THR A 129 -3.43 -15.24 11.11
N PRO A 130 -3.43 -13.95 11.51
CA PRO A 130 -4.60 -13.35 12.15
C PRO A 130 -5.82 -13.16 11.22
N LEU A 131 -5.63 -13.21 9.90
CA LEU A 131 -6.72 -13.02 8.93
C LEU A 131 -7.75 -14.15 9.04
N LYS A 132 -9.03 -13.77 9.04
CA LYS A 132 -10.17 -14.69 9.14
C LYS A 132 -10.92 -14.87 7.82
N ILE A 133 -10.71 -13.94 6.89
CA ILE A 133 -11.37 -13.90 5.60
C ILE A 133 -10.26 -13.92 4.55
N LEU A 134 -10.37 -14.83 3.58
CA LEU A 134 -9.50 -14.85 2.41
C LEU A 134 -9.76 -13.57 1.60
N PRO A 135 -8.75 -12.72 1.38
CA PRO A 135 -8.91 -11.58 0.49
C PRO A 135 -9.11 -12.05 -0.95
N GLU A 136 -10.11 -11.49 -1.62
CA GLU A 136 -10.29 -11.64 -3.07
C GLU A 136 -9.34 -10.68 -3.82
N VAL A 137 -9.04 -9.54 -3.19
CA VAL A 137 -8.20 -8.50 -3.79
C VAL A 137 -7.20 -8.00 -2.77
N ILE A 138 -5.94 -7.92 -3.17
CA ILE A 138 -4.85 -7.42 -2.34
C ILE A 138 -4.26 -6.16 -2.97
N ILE A 139 -4.28 -5.05 -2.21
CA ILE A 139 -3.62 -3.80 -2.61
C ILE A 139 -2.21 -3.78 -2.03
N LEU A 140 -1.22 -3.70 -2.92
CA LEU A 140 0.20 -3.58 -2.58
C LEU A 140 0.58 -2.10 -2.35
N GLY A 141 0.19 -1.55 -1.20
CA GLY A 141 0.37 -0.14 -0.80
C GLY A 141 1.81 0.23 -0.38
N CYS A 142 2.82 -0.30 -1.06
CA CYS A 142 4.22 0.04 -0.90
C CYS A 142 4.96 -0.20 -2.22
N THR A 143 5.94 0.65 -2.55
CA THR A 143 6.74 0.53 -3.78
C THR A 143 7.54 -0.77 -3.87
N HIS A 144 7.86 -1.39 -2.73
CA HIS A 144 8.65 -2.61 -2.66
C HIS A 144 7.83 -3.88 -2.92
N PHE A 145 6.57 -3.89 -2.49
CA PHE A 145 5.76 -5.12 -2.42
C PHE A 145 5.51 -5.83 -3.76
N PRO A 146 5.49 -5.15 -4.93
CA PRO A 146 5.44 -5.85 -6.22
C PRO A 146 6.54 -6.90 -6.41
N LEU A 147 7.71 -6.75 -5.78
CA LEU A 147 8.83 -7.70 -5.89
C LEU A 147 8.55 -9.06 -5.24
N ILE A 148 7.58 -9.14 -4.33
CA ILE A 148 7.17 -10.39 -3.65
C ILE A 148 5.72 -10.75 -3.94
N ALA A 149 5.09 -10.13 -4.94
CA ALA A 149 3.66 -10.31 -5.23
C ALA A 149 3.29 -11.78 -5.48
N GLN A 150 4.09 -12.50 -6.27
CA GLN A 150 3.87 -13.92 -6.56
C GLN A 150 3.98 -14.79 -5.30
N LYS A 151 4.86 -14.45 -4.36
CA LYS A 151 5.00 -15.18 -3.10
C LYS A 151 3.82 -14.91 -2.16
N ILE A 152 3.31 -13.68 -2.14
CA ILE A 152 2.07 -13.34 -1.41
C ILE A 152 0.89 -14.13 -1.98
N GLU A 153 0.74 -14.16 -3.30
CA GLU A 153 -0.29 -14.95 -3.99
C GLU A 153 -0.18 -16.44 -3.63
N GLY A 154 1.01 -17.02 -3.77
CA GLY A 154 1.29 -18.41 -3.41
C GLY A 154 0.93 -18.74 -1.96
N TYR A 155 1.29 -17.85 -1.02
CA TYR A 155 0.93 -18.03 0.39
C TYR A 155 -0.59 -18.17 0.59
N PHE A 156 -1.40 -17.30 -0.02
CA PHE A 156 -2.85 -17.35 0.11
C PHE A 156 -3.45 -18.59 -0.57
N MET A 157 -2.93 -18.97 -1.74
CA MET A 157 -3.37 -20.20 -2.42
C MET A 157 -3.11 -21.45 -1.57
N GLU A 158 -1.94 -21.57 -0.95
CA GLU A 158 -1.60 -22.75 -0.14
C GLU A 158 -2.34 -22.80 1.19
N HIS A 159 -2.45 -21.66 1.90
CA HIS A 159 -2.91 -21.66 3.29
C HIS A 159 -4.43 -21.46 3.44
N PHE A 160 -5.12 -20.91 2.42
CA PHE A 160 -6.57 -20.76 2.44
C PHE A 160 -7.33 -21.77 1.57
N ALA A 161 -6.70 -22.38 0.55
CA ALA A 161 -7.34 -23.50 -0.16
C ALA A 161 -7.53 -24.73 0.75
N LEU A 162 -6.67 -24.91 1.74
CA LEU A 162 -6.76 -26.02 2.72
C LEU A 162 -7.83 -25.80 3.81
N SER A 163 -8.47 -24.63 3.89
CA SER A 163 -9.46 -24.29 4.93
C SER A 163 -10.90 -24.16 4.42
N THR A 164 -11.14 -24.41 3.13
CA THR A 164 -12.50 -24.63 2.61
C THR A 164 -12.79 -26.13 2.56
N PRO A 165 -13.84 -26.64 3.23
CA PRO A 165 -14.26 -28.02 3.04
C PRO A 165 -14.65 -28.21 1.56
N PRO A 166 -14.35 -29.36 0.94
CA PRO A 166 -14.93 -29.65 -0.37
C PRO A 166 -16.46 -29.61 -0.24
N LEU A 167 -17.10 -28.87 -1.16
CA LEU A 167 -18.55 -28.82 -1.34
C LEU A 167 -19.13 -30.22 -1.57
#